data_AF-A0A6L8Q974-F1
#
_entry.id   AF-A0A6L8Q974-F1
#
_cell.length_a   1.000
_cell.length_b   1.000
_cell.length_c   1.000
_cell.angle_alpha   90.00
_cell.angle_beta   90.00
_cell.angle_gamma   90.00
#
_symmetry.space_group_name_H-M   'P 1'
#
loop_
_entity.id
_entity.type
_entity.pdbx_description
1 polymer ?
#
loop_
_entity_poly.entity_id
_entity_poly.type
_entity_poly.pdbx_seq_one_letter_code
_entity_poly.pdbx_strand_id
1 'polypeptide(L)' 'MANEATMDKLYQMRMSVMARAYREQDESIGVAEMPFDDRLAMLVDAEWDARRANKRTRL' A
#
# COMPACT_ATOMS: atom_id res chain seq x y z
N MET A 1 -12.04 2.75 12.49
CA MET A 1 -13.11 3.08 11.52
C MET A 1 -12.57 3.62 10.19
N ALA A 2 -11.73 4.69 10.17
CA ALA A 2 -11.18 5.21 8.91
C ALA A 2 -10.26 4.21 8.17
N ASN A 3 -9.42 3.47 8.90
CA ASN A 3 -8.47 2.51 8.30
C ASN A 3 -9.20 1.34 7.62
N GLU A 4 -10.27 0.83 8.22
CA GLU A 4 -11.04 -0.31 7.68
C GLU A 4 -11.79 0.05 6.39
N ALA A 5 -12.48 1.20 6.35
CA ALA A 5 -13.12 1.68 5.13
C ALA A 5 -12.12 1.98 4.01
N THR A 6 -10.90 2.38 4.34
CA THR A 6 -9.82 2.61 3.37
C THR A 6 -9.30 1.29 2.82
N MET A 7 -9.06 0.30 3.69
CA MET A 7 -8.66 -1.05 3.32
C MET A 7 -9.67 -1.70 2.37
N ASP A 8 -10.96 -1.61 2.67
CA ASP A 8 -12.02 -2.16 1.83
C ASP A 8 -12.01 -1.53 0.42
N LYS A 9 -11.86 -0.21 0.32
CA LYS A 9 -11.74 0.48 -0.96
C LYS A 9 -10.51 0.02 -1.74
N LEU A 10 -9.37 -0.13 -1.08
CA LEU A 10 -8.13 -0.62 -1.71
C LEU A 10 -8.32 -2.04 -2.26
N TYR A 11 -8.95 -2.93 -1.49
CA TYR A 11 -9.27 -4.28 -1.98
C TYR A 11 -10.26 -4.27 -3.16
N GLN A 12 -11.31 -3.45 -3.11
CA GLN A 12 -12.26 -3.28 -4.21
C GLN A 12 -11.60 -2.76 -5.50
N MET A 13 -10.61 -1.86 -5.38
CA MET A 13 -9.82 -1.36 -6.50
C MET A 13 -8.70 -2.31 -6.94
N ARG A 14 -8.62 -3.51 -6.36
CA ARG A 14 -7.56 -4.51 -6.60
C ARG A 14 -6.15 -3.98 -6.30
N MET A 15 -6.02 -3.17 -5.25
CA MET A 15 -4.76 -2.64 -4.72
C MET A 15 -4.37 -3.37 -3.44
N SER A 16 -4.29 -4.70 -3.51
CA SER A 16 -4.13 -5.56 -2.33
C SER A 16 -2.77 -5.43 -1.67
N VAL A 17 -1.72 -5.07 -2.41
CA VAL A 17 -0.38 -4.85 -1.86
C VAL A 17 -0.32 -3.48 -1.19
N MET A 18 -0.94 -2.46 -1.78
CA MET A 18 -1.09 -1.15 -1.14
C MET A 18 -1.85 -1.26 0.19
N ALA A 19 -2.93 -2.05 0.24
CA ALA A 19 -3.70 -2.28 1.46
C ALA A 19 -2.82 -2.89 2.56
N ARG A 20 -2.02 -3.90 2.22
CA ARG A 20 -1.11 -4.51 3.17
C ARG A 20 -0.04 -3.51 3.66
N ALA A 21 0.59 -2.79 2.76
CA ALA A 21 1.62 -1.79 3.09
C ALA A 21 1.04 -0.66 3.97
N TYR A 22 -0.22 -0.28 3.75
CA TYR A 22 -0.92 0.72 4.57
C TYR A 22 -1.09 0.24 6.02
N ARG A 23 -1.43 -1.04 6.23
CA ARG A 23 -1.48 -1.63 7.58
C ARG A 23 -0.09 -1.71 8.22
N GLU A 24 0.92 -2.11 7.46
CA GLU A 24 2.31 -2.19 7.94
C GLU A 24 2.84 -0.80 8.35
N GLN A 25 2.43 0.26 7.66
CA GLN A 25 2.75 1.63 8.03
C GLN A 25 2.14 2.06 9.37
N ASP A 26 0.92 1.61 9.69
CA ASP A 26 0.23 1.90 10.96
C ASP A 26 0.90 1.19 12.16
N GLU A 27 1.51 0.02 11.92
CA GLU A 27 2.19 -0.80 12.93
C GLU A 27 3.67 -0.44 13.11
N SER A 28 4.27 0.31 12.18
CA SER A 28 5.71 0.55 12.13
C SER A 28 6.13 1.83 12.86
N ILE A 29 7.12 1.69 13.74
CA ILE A 29 7.68 2.79 14.55
C ILE A 29 8.46 3.75 13.65
N GLY A 30 8.13 5.05 13.73
CA GLY A 30 8.81 6.10 12.96
C GLY A 30 8.11 6.48 11.66
N VAL A 31 7.10 5.72 11.22
CA VAL A 31 6.28 6.07 10.05
C VAL A 31 5.43 7.32 10.27
N ALA A 32 4.97 7.52 11.51
CA ALA A 32 4.22 8.71 11.90
C ALA A 32 5.04 10.02 11.73
N GLU A 33 6.36 9.95 11.89
CA GLU A 33 7.27 11.10 11.77
C GLU A 33 7.62 11.43 10.30
N MET A 34 7.32 10.53 9.36
CA MET A 34 7.54 10.80 7.95
C MET A 34 6.53 11.83 7.41
N PRO A 35 6.93 12.66 6.43
CA PRO A 35 5.98 13.43 5.63
C PRO A 35 4.92 12.53 4.97
N PHE A 36 3.72 13.09 4.76
CA PHE A 36 2.64 12.36 4.09
C PHE A 36 3.05 11.88 2.69
N ASP A 37 3.75 12.72 1.92
CA ASP A 37 4.15 12.41 0.55
C ASP A 37 5.09 11.20 0.50
N ASP A 38 6.01 11.09 1.44
CA ASP A 38 6.93 9.95 1.54
C ASP A 38 6.18 8.66 1.87
N ARG A 39 5.25 8.72 2.85
CA ARG A 39 4.39 7.58 3.16
C ARG A 39 3.57 7.15 1.95
N LEU A 40 2.97 8.10 1.24
CA LEU A 40 2.15 7.82 0.06
C LEU A 40 2.99 7.20 -1.06
N ALA A 41 4.19 7.73 -1.32
CA ALA A 41 5.12 7.20 -2.31
C ALA A 41 5.42 5.72 -2.03
N MET A 42 5.77 5.38 -0.78
CA MET A 42 6.03 3.98 -0.38
C MET A 42 4.85 3.05 -0.65
N LEU A 43 3.62 3.50 -0.38
CA LEU A 43 2.40 2.70 -0.63
C LEU A 43 2.17 2.46 -2.12
N VAL A 44 2.38 3.49 -2.94
CA VAL A 44 2.21 3.44 -4.40
C VAL A 44 3.29 2.57 -5.03
N ASP A 45 4.55 2.72 -4.62
CA ASP A 45 5.68 1.95 -5.14
C ASP A 45 5.50 0.45 -4.87
N ALA A 46 5.09 0.07 -3.66
CA ALA A 46 4.86 -1.33 -3.31
C ALA A 46 3.82 -2.00 -4.23
N GLU A 47 2.71 -1.32 -4.52
CA GLU A 47 1.66 -1.83 -5.41
C GLU A 47 2.13 -1.85 -6.87
N TRP A 48 2.84 -0.82 -7.32
CA TRP A 48 3.38 -0.73 -8.66
C TRP A 48 4.36 -1.87 -8.97
N ASP A 49 5.30 -2.12 -8.07
CA ASP A 49 6.29 -3.18 -8.21
C ASP A 49 5.65 -4.56 -8.25
N ALA A 50 4.65 -4.80 -7.39
CA ALA A 50 3.88 -6.05 -7.41
C ALA A 50 3.17 -6.27 -8.76
N ARG A 51 2.54 -5.22 -9.32
CA ARG A 51 1.90 -5.30 -10.65
C ARG A 51 2.91 -5.60 -11.75
N ARG A 52 4.08 -4.96 -11.70
CA ARG A 52 5.16 -5.19 -12.68
C ARG A 52 5.71 -6.61 -12.58
N ALA A 53 5.95 -7.11 -11.37
CA ALA A 53 6.41 -8.47 -11.12
C ALA A 53 5.38 -9.50 -11.63
N ASN A 54 4.10 -9.33 -11.31
CA ASN A 54 3.03 -10.21 -11.77
C ASN A 54 2.86 -10.20 -13.29
N LYS A 55 3.06 -9.05 -13.96
CA LYS A 55 3.07 -8.98 -15.42
C LYS A 55 4.22 -9.80 -16.02
N ARG A 56 5.41 -9.73 -15.42
CA ARG A 56 6.59 -10.48 -15.88
C ARG A 56 6.44 -11.99 -15.67
N THR A 57 5.87 -12.43 -14.55
CA THR A 57 5.66 -13.87 -14.26
C THR A 57 4.59 -14.51 -15.16
N ARG A 58 3.72 -13.71 -15.78
CA ARG A 58 2.65 -14.17 -16.68
C ARG A 58 3.08 -14.25 -18.15
N LEU A 59 4.32 -13.91 -18.47
CA LEU A 59 4.95 -14.01 -19.79
C LEU A 59 5.90 -15.19 -19.81
#